data_AF-A0A7V0JV92-F1
#
_entry.id   AF-A0A7V0JV92-F1
#
_cell.length_a   1.000
_cell.length_b   1.000
_cell.length_c   1.000
_cell.angle_alpha   90.00
_cell.angle_beta   90.00
_cell.angle_gamma   90.00
#
_symmetry.space_group_name_H-M   'P 1'
#
loop_
_entity.id
_entity.type
_entity.pdbx_description
1 polymer ?
#
loop_
_entity_poly.entity_id
_entity_poly.type
_entity_poly.pdbx_seq_one_letter_code
_entity_poly.pdbx_strand_id
1 'polypeptide(L)'
;MLDLERIPREYPRRYLPKDFTFASWEELEPFFRELEGRGLRMAAEAERWLHDLSELLAVIFEERSVRYIRMTCDTANKKYEQAYLKFVEEIEPKLKPVMRNLMKKFVETPVAGELPEDRY
;
A
#
# COMPACT_ATOMS: atom_id res chain seq x y z
N MET A 1 24.12 4.90 11.79
CA MET A 1 22.81 4.22 11.71
C MET A 1 22.04 4.86 10.56
N LEU A 2 21.51 4.09 9.61
CA LEU A 2 20.74 4.66 8.50
C LEU A 2 19.50 5.38 9.03
N ASP A 3 19.34 6.65 8.63
CA ASP A 3 18.13 7.41 8.93
C ASP A 3 17.06 7.09 7.87
N LEU A 4 16.29 6.04 8.14
CA LEU A 4 15.23 5.57 7.25
C LEU A 4 14.05 6.55 7.17
N GLU A 5 13.99 7.58 8.02
CA GLU A 5 12.94 8.61 7.99
C GLU A 5 13.24 9.69 6.94
N ARG A 6 14.46 9.71 6.39
CA ARG A 6 14.94 10.72 5.44
C ARG A 6 15.32 10.15 4.08
N ILE A 7 14.75 8.99 3.72
CA ILE A 7 14.97 8.39 2.39
C ILE A 7 14.42 9.36 1.32
N PRO A 8 15.23 9.77 0.33
CA PRO A 8 14.76 10.63 -0.76
C PRO A 8 13.61 9.97 -1.52
N ARG A 9 12.52 10.72 -1.74
CA ARG A 9 11.40 10.27 -2.57
C ARG A 9 11.57 10.78 -3.99
N GLU A 10 11.98 9.88 -4.88
CA GLU A 10 12.15 10.18 -6.31
C GLU A 10 10.81 10.43 -7.01
N TYR A 11 9.74 9.77 -6.55
CA TYR A 11 8.40 9.87 -7.11
C TYR A 11 7.47 10.64 -6.15
N PRO A 12 6.93 11.80 -6.54
CA PRO A 12 6.00 12.54 -5.71
C PRO A 12 4.64 11.82 -5.65
N ARG A 13 4.05 11.79 -4.45
CA ARG A 13 2.70 11.29 -4.22
C ARG A 13 1.67 12.10 -5.00
N ARG A 14 0.72 11.41 -5.61
CA ARG A 14 -0.39 12.00 -6.39
C ARG A 14 -1.74 11.65 -5.82
N TYR A 15 -1.86 10.48 -5.20
CA TYR A 15 -3.10 9.97 -4.62
C TYR A 15 -3.19 10.27 -3.12
N LEU A 16 -2.13 9.97 -2.38
CA LEU A 16 -2.04 10.18 -0.95
C LEU A 16 -1.54 11.59 -0.61
N PRO A 17 -1.90 12.12 0.57
CA PRO A 17 -1.26 13.33 1.08
C PRO A 17 0.27 13.21 1.10
N LYS A 18 0.95 14.30 0.77
CA LYS A 18 2.42 14.36 0.60
C LYS A 18 3.18 13.75 1.78
N ASP A 19 2.71 14.02 3.00
CA ASP A 19 3.31 13.57 4.26
C ASP A 19 2.43 12.55 4.99
N PHE A 20 1.56 11.86 4.27
CA PHE A 20 0.74 10.77 4.82
C PHE A 20 1.60 9.72 5.53
N THR A 21 1.22 9.45 6.77
CA THR A 21 1.70 8.39 7.65
C THR A 21 0.49 7.75 8.30
N PHE A 22 0.60 6.50 8.74
CA PHE A 22 -0.48 5.80 9.41
C PHE A 22 0.06 5.02 10.62
N ALA A 23 -0.75 4.88 11.65
CA ALA A 23 -0.45 4.10 12.85
C ALA A 23 -1.43 2.94 13.07
N SER A 24 -2.59 2.98 12.42
CA SER A 24 -3.61 1.93 12.51
C SER A 24 -4.27 1.63 11.17
N TRP A 25 -5.07 0.55 11.14
CA TRP A 25 -5.80 0.14 9.95
C TRP A 25 -6.88 1.15 9.56
N GLU A 26 -7.49 1.78 10.54
CA GLU A 26 -8.63 2.70 10.39
C GLU A 26 -8.23 3.96 9.61
N GLU A 27 -6.94 4.30 9.55
CA GLU A 27 -6.39 5.37 8.71
C GLU A 27 -6.19 4.93 7.25
N LEU A 28 -5.99 3.63 7.00
CA LEU A 28 -5.85 3.06 5.65
C LEU A 28 -7.20 2.72 5.02
N GLU A 29 -8.14 2.27 5.84
CA GLU A 29 -9.44 1.78 5.42
C GLU A 29 -10.21 2.74 4.49
N PRO A 30 -10.24 4.08 4.72
CA PRO A 30 -10.95 4.99 3.84
C PRO A 30 -10.43 4.98 2.39
N PHE A 31 -9.11 4.84 2.20
CA PHE A 31 -8.50 4.79 0.88
C PHE A 31 -8.84 3.49 0.15
N PHE A 32 -8.88 2.37 0.88
CA PHE A 32 -9.32 1.10 0.30
C PHE A 32 -10.81 1.13 -0.07
N ARG A 33 -11.67 1.68 0.80
CA ARG A 33 -13.11 1.82 0.51
C ARG A 33 -13.36 2.72 -0.71
N GLU A 34 -12.59 3.79 -0.87
CA GLU A 34 -12.68 4.65 -2.06
C GLU A 34 -12.31 3.86 -3.33
N LEU A 35 -11.17 3.16 -3.33
CA LEU A 35 -10.74 2.33 -4.46
C LEU A 35 -11.72 1.18 -4.76
N GLU A 36 -12.34 0.59 -3.74
CA GLU A 36 -13.42 -0.39 -3.90
C GLU A 36 -14.68 0.22 -4.52
N GLY A 37 -15.00 1.48 -4.22
CA GLY A 37 -16.16 2.19 -4.77
C GLY A 37 -15.96 2.74 -6.19
N ARG A 38 -14.72 2.91 -6.64
CA ARG A 38 -14.42 3.55 -7.93
C ARG A 38 -14.85 2.72 -9.14
N GLY A 39 -15.45 3.34 -10.15
CA GLY A 39 -15.79 2.66 -11.41
C GLY A 39 -14.56 2.35 -12.28
N LEU A 40 -14.58 1.22 -12.98
CA LEU A 40 -13.54 0.79 -13.93
C LEU A 40 -14.20 0.48 -15.28
N ARG A 41 -14.56 1.52 -16.04
CA ARG A 41 -15.33 1.40 -17.29
C ARG A 41 -14.49 1.59 -18.55
N MET A 42 -13.30 2.17 -18.43
CA MET A 42 -12.34 2.32 -19.52
C MET A 42 -10.89 2.11 -19.06
N ALA A 43 -10.00 1.74 -19.98
CA ALA A 43 -8.58 1.51 -19.72
C ALA A 43 -7.91 2.67 -18.94
N ALA A 44 -8.22 3.93 -19.26
CA ALA A 44 -7.64 5.08 -18.56
C ALA A 44 -8.09 5.20 -17.10
N GLU A 45 -9.31 4.76 -16.76
CA GLU A 45 -9.78 4.70 -15.37
C GLU A 45 -9.09 3.56 -14.62
N ALA A 46 -8.92 2.42 -15.27
CA ALA A 46 -8.23 1.26 -14.74
C ALA A 46 -6.76 1.55 -14.44
N GLU A 47 -6.06 2.21 -15.38
CA GLU A 47 -4.67 2.63 -15.23
C GLU A 47 -4.49 3.59 -14.05
N ARG A 48 -5.35 4.63 -13.95
CA ARG A 48 -5.34 5.54 -12.80
C ARG A 48 -5.60 4.82 -11.48
N TRP A 49 -6.57 3.92 -11.46
CA TRP A 49 -6.88 3.12 -10.27
C TRP A 49 -5.72 2.22 -9.85
N LEU A 50 -5.02 1.60 -10.81
CA LEU A 50 -3.81 0.80 -10.54
C LEU A 50 -2.67 1.66 -9.99
N HIS A 51 -2.48 2.86 -10.52
CA HIS A 51 -1.47 3.80 -9.99
C HIS A 51 -1.79 4.22 -8.56
N ASP A 52 -3.03 4.57 -8.25
CA ASP A 52 -3.44 4.97 -6.91
C ASP A 52 -3.31 3.82 -5.90
N LEU A 53 -3.71 2.61 -6.31
CA LEU A 53 -3.52 1.39 -5.50
C LEU A 53 -2.03 1.10 -5.28
N SER A 54 -1.20 1.24 -6.32
CA SER A 54 0.24 1.05 -6.24
C SER A 54 0.88 2.04 -5.26
N GLU A 55 0.49 3.31 -5.31
CA GLU A 55 0.97 4.34 -4.39
C GLU A 55 0.58 4.03 -2.94
N LEU A 56 -0.66 3.61 -2.68
CA LEU A 56 -1.11 3.21 -1.35
C LEU A 56 -0.32 2.01 -0.82
N LEU A 57 -0.12 0.98 -1.65
CA LEU A 57 0.65 -0.20 -1.28
C LEU A 57 2.12 0.11 -1.03
N ALA A 58 2.72 1.02 -1.81
CA ALA A 58 4.10 1.45 -1.61
C ALA A 58 4.30 2.02 -0.20
N VAL A 59 3.40 2.87 0.28
CA VAL A 59 3.46 3.43 1.64
C VAL A 59 3.32 2.34 2.71
N ILE A 60 2.40 1.40 2.53
CA ILE A 60 2.18 0.31 3.49
C ILE A 60 3.41 -0.62 3.56
N PHE A 61 3.98 -0.99 2.41
CA PHE A 61 5.13 -1.89 2.35
C PHE A 61 6.44 -1.22 2.75
N GLU A 62 6.60 0.08 2.49
CA GLU A 62 7.71 0.87 3.03
C GLU A 62 7.69 0.83 4.55
N GLU A 63 6.56 1.13 5.19
CA GLU A 63 6.41 1.11 6.65
C GLU A 63 6.72 -0.28 7.23
N ARG A 64 6.20 -1.34 6.61
CA ARG A 64 6.51 -2.73 7.00
C ARG A 64 8.02 -3.01 6.92
N SER A 65 8.65 -2.57 5.84
CA SER A 65 10.07 -2.82 5.58
C SER A 65 10.96 -2.07 6.59
N VAL A 66 10.62 -0.82 6.90
CA VAL A 66 11.32 -0.02 7.93
C VAL A 66 11.23 -0.69 9.30
N ARG A 67 10.05 -1.15 9.71
CA ARG A 67 9.87 -1.88 10.98
C ARG A 67 10.67 -3.17 11.02
N TYR A 68 10.65 -3.94 9.93
CA TYR A 68 11.41 -5.18 9.82
C TYR A 68 12.93 -4.93 9.91
N ILE A 69 13.43 -3.92 9.20
CA ILE A 69 14.86 -3.54 9.25
C ILE A 69 15.23 -3.13 10.69
N ARG A 70 14.45 -2.26 11.34
CA ARG A 70 14.71 -1.83 12.72
C ARG A 70 14.75 -3.02 13.69
N MET A 71 13.77 -3.93 13.60
CA MET A 71 13.71 -5.13 14.44
C MET A 71 14.90 -6.07 14.21
N THR A 72 15.31 -6.28 12.96
CA THR A 72 16.41 -7.21 12.63
C THR A 72 17.80 -6.62 12.89
N CYS A 73 17.96 -5.29 12.80
CA CYS A 73 19.21 -4.62 13.17
C CYS A 73 19.43 -4.51 14.69
N ASP A 74 18.36 -4.41 15.49
CA ASP A 74 18.43 -4.27 16.95
C ASP A 74 17.43 -5.22 17.62
N THR A 75 17.77 -6.51 17.62
CA THR A 75 16.91 -7.60 18.12
C THR A 75 16.72 -7.61 19.64
N ALA A 76 17.55 -6.87 20.39
CA ALA A 76 17.39 -6.70 21.83
C ALA A 76 16.32 -5.64 22.17
N ASN A 77 15.96 -4.78 21.21
CA ASN A 77 15.02 -3.69 21.43
C ASN A 77 13.56 -4.14 21.30
N LYS A 78 12.94 -4.33 22.48
CA LYS A 78 11.54 -4.74 22.60
C LYS A 78 10.54 -3.78 21.94
N LYS A 79 10.87 -2.50 21.77
CA LYS A 79 9.97 -1.55 21.09
C LYS A 79 9.91 -1.82 19.59
N TYR A 80 11.04 -2.16 18.95
CA TYR A 80 11.05 -2.48 17.53
C TYR A 80 10.37 -3.82 17.24
N GLU A 81 10.61 -4.82 18.08
CA GLU A 81 9.89 -6.10 18.03
C GLU A 81 8.38 -5.90 18.14
N GLN A 82 7.91 -5.19 19.17
CA GLN A 82 6.48 -4.89 19.35
C GLN A 82 5.89 -4.09 18.19
N ALA A 83 6.61 -3.09 17.67
CA ALA A 83 6.13 -2.30 16.54
C ALA A 83 5.97 -3.13 15.26
N TYR A 84 6.87 -4.08 15.00
CA TYR A 84 6.75 -5.01 13.88
C TYR A 84 5.63 -6.03 14.09
N LEU A 85 5.56 -6.67 15.27
CA LEU A 85 4.49 -7.62 15.59
C LEU A 85 3.11 -6.99 15.49
N LYS A 86 2.94 -5.77 16.01
CA LYS A 86 1.69 -5.01 15.88
C LYS A 86 1.28 -4.84 14.42
N PHE A 87 2.21 -4.53 13.53
CA PHE A 87 1.91 -4.42 12.10
C PHE A 87 1.43 -5.76 11.51
N VAL A 88 2.16 -6.85 11.82
CA VAL A 88 1.84 -8.20 11.34
C VAL A 88 0.50 -8.71 11.90
N GLU A 89 0.14 -8.33 13.12
CA GLU A 89 -1.08 -8.78 13.79
C GLU A 89 -2.30 -7.92 13.45
N GLU A 90 -2.13 -6.61 13.26
CA GLU A 90 -3.27 -5.69 13.10
C GLU A 90 -3.51 -5.26 11.65
N ILE A 91 -2.45 -5.17 10.82
CA ILE A 91 -2.53 -4.62 9.46
C ILE A 91 -2.56 -5.75 8.41
N GLU A 92 -1.59 -6.66 8.43
CA GLU A 92 -1.49 -7.71 7.39
C GLU A 92 -2.74 -8.60 7.27
N PRO A 93 -3.43 -9.02 8.35
CA PRO A 93 -4.59 -9.89 8.26
C PRO A 93 -5.79 -9.19 7.62
N LYS A 94 -5.89 -7.86 7.75
CA LYS A 94 -6.93 -7.03 7.14
C LYS A 94 -6.57 -6.65 5.70
N LEU A 95 -5.29 -6.43 5.41
CA LEU A 95 -4.81 -6.10 4.07
C LEU A 95 -5.04 -7.23 3.06
N LYS A 96 -4.76 -8.49 3.44
CA LYS A 96 -4.89 -9.66 2.57
C LYS A 96 -6.29 -9.83 1.93
N PRO A 97 -7.41 -9.84 2.68
CA PRO A 97 -8.74 -9.97 2.09
C PRO A 97 -9.12 -8.77 1.24
N VAL A 98 -8.78 -7.55 1.65
CA VAL A 98 -9.04 -6.33 0.85
C VAL A 98 -8.32 -6.40 -0.50
N MET A 99 -7.04 -6.77 -0.48
CA MET A 99 -6.27 -6.93 -1.72
C MET A 99 -6.85 -8.00 -2.64
N ARG A 100 -7.29 -9.13 -2.07
CA ARG A 100 -7.98 -10.16 -2.85
C ARG A 100 -9.23 -9.63 -3.53
N ASN A 101 -10.04 -8.85 -2.81
CA ASN A 101 -11.28 -8.27 -3.34
C ASN A 101 -10.99 -7.24 -4.44
N LEU A 102 -10.01 -6.36 -4.24
CA LEU A 102 -9.58 -5.38 -5.23
C LEU A 102 -9.04 -6.05 -6.50
N MET A 103 -8.20 -7.08 -6.35
CA MET A 103 -7.69 -7.85 -7.50
C MET A 103 -8.82 -8.57 -8.22
N LYS A 104 -9.73 -9.22 -7.48
CA LYS A 104 -10.92 -9.86 -8.06
C LYS A 104 -11.77 -8.86 -8.86
N LYS A 105 -12.07 -7.70 -8.27
CA LYS A 105 -12.78 -6.61 -8.93
C LYS A 105 -12.10 -6.20 -10.25
N PHE A 106 -10.78 -6.02 -10.22
CA PHE A 106 -10.02 -5.61 -11.40
C PHE A 106 -10.10 -6.67 -12.51
N VAL A 107 -9.82 -7.93 -12.22
CA VAL A 107 -9.83 -9.00 -13.24
C VAL A 107 -11.23 -9.32 -13.79
N GLU A 108 -12.29 -9.04 -13.03
CA GLU A 108 -13.69 -9.21 -13.48
C GLU A 108 -14.17 -8.08 -14.39
N THR A 109 -13.37 -7.02 -14.57
CA THR A 109 -13.74 -5.91 -15.46
C THR A 109 -13.28 -6.17 -16.90
N PRO A 110 -14.08 -5.78 -17.92
CA PRO A 110 -13.68 -5.93 -19.33
C PRO A 110 -12.38 -5.21 -19.68
N VAL A 111 -12.10 -4.10 -18.97
CA VAL A 111 -10.94 -3.22 -19.21
C VAL A 111 -9.60 -3.86 -18.83
N ALA A 112 -9.60 -4.94 -18.03
CA ALA A 112 -8.35 -5.62 -17.67
C ALA A 112 -7.61 -6.19 -18.90
N GLY A 113 -8.35 -6.60 -19.94
CA GLY A 113 -7.78 -7.06 -21.21
C GLY A 113 -7.51 -5.95 -22.22
N GLU A 114 -7.86 -4.70 -21.91
CA GLU A 114 -7.67 -3.54 -22.79
C GLU A 114 -6.38 -2.75 -22.46
N LEU A 115 -5.66 -3.15 -21.42
CA LEU A 115 -4.40 -2.50 -21.07
C LEU A 115 -3.31 -2.86 -22.09
N PRO A 116 -2.52 -1.87 -22.56
CA PRO A 116 -1.50 -2.09 -23.57
C PRO A 116 -0.37 -2.98 -23.04
N GLU A 117 -0.17 -4.16 -23.67
CA GLU A 117 0.89 -5.12 -23.33
C GLU A 117 2.31 -4.55 -23.53
N ASP A 118 2.49 -3.58 -24.43
CA ASP A 118 3.80 -2.97 -24.67
C ASP A 118 4.27 -2.06 -23.53
N ARG A 119 3.39 -1.75 -22.58
CA ARG A 119 3.64 -0.83 -21.47
C ARG A 119 3.90 -1.51 -20.13
N TYR A 120 3.54 -2.78 -19.96
CA TYR A 120 3.56 -3.52 -18.67
C TYR A 120 4.09 -4.94 -18.83
#